data_AF-A5KTD4-F1
#
_entry.id   AF-A5KTD4-F1
#
_cell.length_a   1.000
_cell.length_b   1.000
_cell.length_c   1.000
_cell.angle_alpha   90.00
_cell.angle_beta   90.00
_cell.angle_gamma   90.00
#
_symmetry.space_group_name_H-M   'P 1'
#
loop_
_entity.id
_entity.type
_entity.pdbx_description
1 polymer ?
#
loop_
_entity_poly.entity_id
_entity_poly.type
_entity_poly.pdbx_seq_one_letter_code
_entity_poly.pdbx_strand_id
1 'polypeptide(L)'
;MGRSKIVFSEVSGIYSVATTSMGKWMWQNHTQWVADKAKQLAEKYEADVEKSYCAALLHDLGDTKYERGHKDFDSWSWKTSKATLKDAGFRKGERDAILEAIRTHSCHPGHLPTSLEGKVLATADGMWHLQTNFFPIICYMNRPDTISSYKEWQNWFEGKIERDFGPKIFFEDEKDEVREDYEALKRVFGDRTLKS
;
A
#
# COMPACT_ATOMS: atom_id res chain seq x y z
N MET A 1 21.71 -16.63 -1.18
CA MET A 1 20.91 -15.48 -0.68
C MET A 1 19.46 -15.94 -0.60
N GLY A 2 18.72 -15.65 0.48
CA GLY A 2 17.30 -16.05 0.57
C GLY A 2 16.44 -15.33 -0.49
N ARG A 3 15.29 -15.90 -0.88
CA ARG A 3 14.47 -15.38 -2.00
C ARG A 3 13.99 -13.96 -1.73
N SER A 4 13.46 -13.70 -0.54
CA SER A 4 13.10 -12.35 -0.06
C SER A 4 14.25 -11.32 -0.12
N LYS A 5 15.50 -11.74 0.11
CA LYS A 5 16.66 -10.84 -0.01
C LYS A 5 16.96 -10.48 -1.47
N ILE A 6 16.72 -11.40 -2.42
CA ILE A 6 16.84 -11.12 -3.85
C ILE A 6 15.75 -10.12 -4.25
N VAL A 7 14.50 -10.36 -3.86
CA VAL A 7 13.38 -9.44 -4.10
C VAL A 7 13.69 -8.05 -3.55
N PHE A 8 14.16 -7.95 -2.30
CA PHE A 8 14.55 -6.67 -1.71
C PHE A 8 15.63 -5.95 -2.52
N SER A 9 16.69 -6.66 -2.93
CA SER A 9 17.78 -6.07 -3.71
C SER A 9 17.29 -5.54 -5.06
N GLU A 10 16.44 -6.28 -5.76
CA GLU A 10 15.88 -5.86 -7.04
C GLU A 10 14.94 -4.66 -6.88
N VAL A 11 14.02 -4.72 -5.92
CA VAL A 11 13.06 -3.63 -5.64
C VAL A 11 13.79 -2.36 -5.24
N SER A 12 14.78 -2.46 -4.35
CA SER A 12 15.63 -1.32 -3.97
C SER A 12 16.34 -0.72 -5.19
N GLY A 13 16.82 -1.55 -6.11
CA GLY A 13 17.41 -1.10 -7.38
C GLY A 13 16.40 -0.34 -8.24
N ILE A 14 15.18 -0.83 -8.37
CA ILE A 14 14.11 -0.18 -9.13
C ILE A 14 13.77 1.19 -8.52
N TYR A 15 13.61 1.28 -7.20
CA TYR A 15 13.32 2.55 -6.52
C TYR A 15 14.49 3.55 -6.62
N SER A 16 15.75 3.09 -6.64
CA SER A 16 16.92 3.96 -6.75
C SER A 16 16.98 4.78 -8.05
N VAL A 17 16.30 4.29 -9.10
CA VAL A 17 16.20 4.95 -10.41
C VAL A 17 14.77 5.44 -10.70
N ALA A 18 13.93 5.59 -9.67
CA ALA A 18 12.56 6.04 -9.83
C ALA A 18 12.48 7.40 -10.54
N THR A 19 11.56 7.52 -11.51
CA THR A 19 11.41 8.70 -12.36
C THR A 19 10.36 9.68 -11.86
N THR A 20 9.36 9.22 -11.09
CA THR A 20 8.30 10.08 -10.54
C THR A 20 8.71 10.67 -9.19
N SER A 21 8.06 11.75 -8.76
CA SER A 21 8.27 12.30 -7.42
C SER A 21 7.74 11.37 -6.33
N MET A 22 6.61 10.69 -6.58
CA MET A 22 6.04 9.71 -5.66
C MET A 22 6.98 8.54 -5.46
N GLY A 23 7.45 7.90 -6.54
CA GLY A 23 8.36 6.77 -6.48
C GLY A 23 9.64 7.07 -5.72
N LYS A 24 10.25 8.25 -5.92
CA LYS A 24 11.44 8.69 -5.16
C LYS A 24 11.19 8.80 -3.67
N TRP A 25 9.99 9.20 -3.28
CA TRP A 25 9.59 9.35 -1.88
C TRP A 25 9.21 8.00 -1.25
N MET A 26 8.52 7.13 -1.98
CA MET A 26 7.91 5.91 -1.47
C MET A 26 8.89 4.92 -0.83
N TRP A 27 10.11 4.75 -1.35
CA TRP A 27 11.01 3.70 -0.86
C TRP A 27 11.27 3.79 0.65
N GLN A 28 11.79 4.95 1.10
CA GLN A 28 12.17 5.15 2.50
C GLN A 28 11.00 5.49 3.41
N ASN A 29 9.93 6.06 2.84
CA ASN A 29 8.83 6.61 3.63
C ASN A 29 7.61 5.67 3.71
N HIS A 30 7.46 4.75 2.76
CA HIS A 30 6.30 3.87 2.63
C HIS A 30 6.69 2.40 2.49
N THR A 31 7.31 2.02 1.36
CA THR A 31 7.49 0.62 0.95
C THR A 31 8.24 -0.19 1.99
N GLN A 32 9.32 0.34 2.56
CA GLN A 32 10.06 -0.35 3.61
C GLN A 32 9.27 -0.47 4.91
N TRP A 33 8.54 0.58 5.31
CA TRP A 33 7.71 0.53 6.52
C TRP A 33 6.60 -0.52 6.38
N VAL A 34 5.90 -0.54 5.24
CA VAL A 34 4.83 -1.51 4.97
C VAL A 34 5.39 -2.93 4.92
N ALA A 35 6.59 -3.12 4.35
CA ALA A 35 7.24 -4.43 4.33
C ALA A 35 7.61 -4.92 5.74
N ASP A 36 8.19 -4.05 6.58
CA ASP A 36 8.53 -4.40 7.96
C ASP A 36 7.29 -4.66 8.81
N LYS A 37 6.23 -3.85 8.65
CA LYS A 37 4.95 -4.06 9.34
C LYS A 37 4.26 -5.33 8.87
N ALA A 38 4.25 -5.61 7.56
CA ALA A 38 3.68 -6.85 7.02
C ALA A 38 4.41 -8.09 7.56
N LYS A 39 5.73 -8.01 7.79
CA LYS A 39 6.49 -9.10 8.42
C LYS A 39 5.99 -9.36 9.85
N GLN A 40 5.86 -8.30 10.66
CA GLN A 40 5.36 -8.40 12.04
C GLN A 40 3.95 -8.96 12.11
N LEU A 41 3.06 -8.46 11.25
CA LEU A 41 1.68 -8.93 11.17
C LEU A 41 1.59 -10.38 10.69
N ALA A 42 2.41 -10.78 9.72
CA ALA A 42 2.48 -12.16 9.26
C ALA A 42 2.91 -13.11 10.39
N GLU A 43 3.90 -12.71 11.20
CA GLU A 43 4.30 -13.47 12.39
C GLU A 43 3.17 -13.55 13.42
N LYS A 44 2.49 -12.43 13.71
CA LYS A 44 1.38 -12.34 14.68
C LYS A 44 0.17 -13.19 14.29
N TYR A 45 -0.19 -13.20 13.01
CA TYR A 45 -1.40 -13.86 12.50
C TYR A 45 -1.12 -15.18 11.78
N GLU A 46 0.09 -15.73 11.90
CA GLU A 46 0.49 -17.01 11.31
C GLU A 46 0.36 -17.07 9.77
N ALA A 47 0.56 -15.95 9.10
CA ALA A 47 0.66 -15.89 7.63
C ALA A 47 2.06 -16.30 7.14
N ASP A 48 2.20 -16.58 5.85
CA ASP A 48 3.52 -16.78 5.28
C ASP A 48 4.32 -15.46 5.28
N VAL A 49 5.30 -15.38 6.18
CA VAL A 49 6.14 -14.21 6.41
C VAL A 49 6.92 -13.80 5.15
N GLU A 50 7.47 -14.78 4.41
CA GLU A 50 8.25 -14.48 3.21
C GLU A 50 7.37 -13.94 2.09
N LYS A 51 6.18 -14.53 1.87
CA LYS A 51 5.23 -14.06 0.87
C LYS A 51 4.67 -12.69 1.21
N SER A 52 4.29 -12.46 2.48
CA SER A 52 3.73 -11.19 2.95
C SER A 52 4.73 -10.05 2.80
N TYR A 53 5.99 -10.28 3.19
CA TYR A 53 7.08 -9.34 3.02
C TYR A 53 7.34 -9.01 1.54
N CYS A 54 7.38 -10.03 0.67
CA CYS A 54 7.59 -9.81 -0.76
C CYS A 54 6.41 -9.07 -1.40
N ALA A 55 5.16 -9.38 -1.03
CA ALA A 55 3.98 -8.68 -1.51
C ALA A 55 4.05 -7.19 -1.15
N ALA A 56 4.43 -6.88 0.08
CA ALA A 56 4.59 -5.51 0.57
C ALA A 56 5.71 -4.73 -0.15
N LEU A 57 6.86 -5.36 -0.45
CA LEU A 57 7.91 -4.69 -1.23
C LEU A 57 7.45 -4.31 -2.65
N LEU A 58 6.54 -5.10 -3.23
CA LEU A 58 6.17 -5.02 -4.64
C LEU A 58 4.89 -4.20 -4.91
N HIS A 59 4.07 -3.95 -3.89
CA HIS A 59 2.66 -3.55 -4.10
C HIS A 59 2.48 -2.25 -4.91
N ASP A 60 3.36 -1.26 -4.70
CA ASP A 60 3.28 0.07 -5.31
C ASP A 60 4.42 0.34 -6.32
N LEU A 61 4.97 -0.71 -6.94
CA LEU A 61 6.06 -0.55 -7.92
C LEU A 61 5.72 0.42 -9.05
N GLY A 62 4.45 0.48 -9.49
CA GLY A 62 4.01 1.38 -10.57
C GLY A 62 4.43 2.84 -10.36
N ASP A 63 4.41 3.31 -9.10
CA ASP A 63 4.79 4.67 -8.74
C ASP A 63 6.26 4.97 -9.08
N THR A 64 7.14 3.97 -9.22
CA THR A 64 8.55 4.21 -9.59
C THR A 64 8.71 4.75 -11.01
N LYS A 65 7.76 4.47 -11.91
CA LYS A 65 7.90 4.75 -13.34
C LYS A 65 6.81 5.65 -13.91
N TYR A 66 5.58 5.50 -13.42
CA TYR A 66 4.42 6.17 -14.00
C TYR A 66 3.62 6.90 -12.93
N GLU A 67 3.04 8.03 -13.32
CA GLU A 67 2.02 8.71 -12.51
C GLU A 67 0.74 7.86 -12.45
N ARG A 68 0.02 7.93 -11.33
CA ARG A 68 -1.22 7.20 -11.14
C ARG A 68 -2.24 7.65 -12.20
N GLY A 69 -2.88 6.68 -12.88
CA GLY A 69 -3.77 6.93 -14.02
C GLY A 69 -3.11 6.80 -15.39
N HIS A 70 -1.79 6.66 -15.48
CA HIS A 70 -1.13 6.29 -16.73
C HIS A 70 -1.56 4.88 -17.17
N LYS A 71 -1.90 4.71 -18.46
CA LYS A 71 -2.43 3.44 -19.02
C LYS A 71 -1.53 2.21 -18.77
N ASP A 72 -0.23 2.42 -18.64
CA ASP A 72 0.75 1.35 -18.46
C ASP A 72 1.10 1.07 -16.99
N PHE A 73 0.57 1.85 -16.03
CA PHE A 73 0.90 1.77 -14.59
C PHE A 73 0.72 0.34 -14.05
N ASP A 74 -0.49 -0.20 -14.16
CA ASP A 74 -0.82 -1.53 -13.64
C ASP A 74 -0.08 -2.64 -14.40
N SER A 75 -0.04 -2.53 -15.74
CA SER A 75 0.57 -3.57 -16.57
C SER A 75 2.08 -3.68 -16.35
N TRP A 76 2.75 -2.55 -16.12
CA TRP A 76 4.17 -2.51 -15.81
C TRP A 76 4.43 -3.03 -14.41
N SER A 77 3.69 -2.56 -13.39
CA SER A 77 3.81 -3.03 -12.01
C SER A 77 3.65 -4.55 -11.92
N TRP A 78 2.63 -5.10 -12.58
CA TRP A 78 2.36 -6.54 -12.63
C TRP A 78 3.48 -7.34 -13.30
N LYS A 79 3.94 -6.91 -14.48
CA LYS A 79 5.00 -7.62 -15.24
C LYS A 79 6.31 -7.60 -14.47
N THR A 80 6.68 -6.45 -13.91
CA THR A 80 7.90 -6.28 -13.12
C THR A 80 7.85 -7.14 -11.86
N SER A 81 6.75 -7.09 -11.09
CA SER A 81 6.57 -7.94 -9.91
C SER A 81 6.68 -9.43 -10.22
N LYS A 82 6.03 -9.87 -11.31
CA LYS A 82 6.08 -11.27 -11.75
C LYS A 82 7.49 -11.70 -12.18
N ALA A 83 8.25 -10.83 -12.84
CA ALA A 83 9.63 -11.09 -13.23
C ALA A 83 10.54 -11.20 -12.00
N THR A 84 10.49 -10.21 -11.11
CA THR A 84 11.27 -10.20 -9.86
C THR A 84 11.05 -11.45 -9.01
N LEU A 85 9.80 -11.88 -8.84
CA LEU A 85 9.51 -13.10 -8.11
C LEU A 85 10.00 -14.37 -8.83
N LYS A 86 9.96 -14.39 -10.16
CA LYS A 86 10.48 -15.52 -10.94
C LYS A 86 12.00 -15.62 -10.81
N ASP A 87 12.69 -14.49 -10.90
CA ASP A 87 14.16 -14.42 -10.87
C ASP A 87 14.70 -14.71 -9.45
N ALA A 88 13.94 -14.34 -8.41
CA ALA A 88 14.16 -14.77 -7.03
C ALA A 88 13.87 -16.26 -6.76
N GLY A 89 13.34 -17.01 -7.74
CA GLY A 89 13.13 -18.46 -7.65
C GLY A 89 11.81 -18.92 -7.01
N PHE A 90 10.81 -18.05 -6.88
CA PHE A 90 9.48 -18.46 -6.42
C PHE A 90 8.79 -19.36 -7.44
N ARG A 91 8.12 -20.42 -6.99
CA ARG A 91 7.30 -21.30 -7.85
C ARG A 91 6.04 -20.59 -8.29
N LYS A 92 5.43 -21.07 -9.38
CA LYS A 92 4.22 -20.45 -9.96
C LYS A 92 3.12 -20.19 -8.91
N GLY A 93 2.74 -21.19 -8.12
CA GLY A 93 1.69 -21.02 -7.10
C GLY A 93 2.04 -19.99 -6.01
N GLU A 94 3.31 -19.89 -5.62
CA GLU A 94 3.75 -18.86 -4.65
C GLU A 94 3.68 -17.46 -5.27
N ARG A 95 4.11 -17.32 -6.53
CA ARG A 95 4.00 -16.04 -7.26
C ARG A 95 2.56 -15.61 -7.44
N ASP A 96 1.69 -16.55 -7.81
CA ASP A 96 0.27 -16.26 -8.04
C ASP A 96 -0.41 -15.79 -6.74
N ALA A 97 -0.04 -16.35 -5.58
CA ALA A 97 -0.52 -15.89 -4.27
C ALA A 97 -0.02 -14.48 -3.92
N ILE A 98 1.27 -14.19 -4.11
CA ILE A 98 1.84 -12.85 -3.87
C ILE A 98 1.20 -11.81 -4.79
N LEU A 99 1.01 -12.14 -6.06
CA LEU A 99 0.40 -11.25 -7.05
C LEU A 99 -1.10 -11.03 -6.79
N GLU A 100 -1.80 -12.01 -6.20
CA GLU A 100 -3.19 -11.82 -5.73
C GLU A 100 -3.23 -10.78 -4.62
N ALA A 101 -2.40 -10.93 -3.59
CA ALA A 101 -2.28 -9.97 -2.49
C ALA A 101 -2.02 -8.55 -3.00
N ILE A 102 -1.06 -8.39 -3.91
CA ILE A 102 -0.76 -7.09 -4.54
C ILE A 102 -1.97 -6.55 -5.30
N ARG A 103 -2.71 -7.38 -6.04
CA ARG A 103 -3.84 -6.90 -6.84
C ARG A 103 -5.04 -6.46 -5.99
N THR A 104 -5.21 -7.02 -4.81
CA THR A 104 -6.41 -6.81 -3.97
C THR A 104 -6.16 -5.92 -2.74
N HIS A 105 -4.91 -5.57 -2.42
CA HIS A 105 -4.57 -4.82 -1.20
C HIS A 105 -5.29 -3.47 -1.04
N SER A 106 -5.58 -2.77 -2.14
CA SER A 106 -6.27 -1.47 -2.12
C SER A 106 -7.72 -1.56 -1.61
N CYS A 107 -8.29 -2.77 -1.53
CA CYS A 107 -9.61 -3.06 -0.99
C CYS A 107 -10.75 -2.23 -1.60
N HIS A 108 -10.69 -2.02 -2.93
CA HIS A 108 -11.80 -1.41 -3.65
C HIS A 108 -13.04 -2.31 -3.61
N PRO A 109 -14.27 -1.75 -3.72
CA PRO A 109 -15.49 -2.55 -3.72
C PRO A 109 -15.42 -3.73 -4.71
N GLY A 110 -15.76 -4.93 -4.23
CA GLY A 110 -15.68 -6.18 -5.00
C GLY A 110 -14.28 -6.76 -5.19
N HIS A 111 -13.23 -6.12 -4.65
CA HIS A 111 -11.83 -6.49 -4.83
C HIS A 111 -11.12 -6.55 -3.48
N LEU A 112 -11.52 -7.50 -2.64
CA LEU A 112 -10.91 -7.75 -1.34
C LEU A 112 -9.93 -8.94 -1.41
N PRO A 113 -8.84 -8.91 -0.62
CA PRO A 113 -7.95 -10.04 -0.50
C PRO A 113 -8.66 -11.25 0.09
N THR A 114 -8.40 -12.42 -0.50
CA THR A 114 -8.93 -13.69 -0.01
C THR A 114 -7.89 -14.48 0.79
N SER A 115 -6.60 -14.30 0.45
CA SER A 115 -5.47 -14.89 1.16
C SER A 115 -5.19 -14.18 2.48
N LEU A 116 -4.55 -14.89 3.42
CA LEU A 116 -4.12 -14.30 4.68
C LEU A 116 -2.97 -13.29 4.44
N GLU A 117 -2.06 -13.61 3.53
CA GLU A 117 -0.97 -12.71 3.10
C GLU A 117 -1.51 -11.41 2.50
N GLY A 118 -2.59 -11.49 1.71
CA GLY A 118 -3.24 -10.31 1.16
C GLY A 118 -3.92 -9.44 2.21
N LYS A 119 -4.53 -10.05 3.23
CA LYS A 119 -5.08 -9.33 4.40
C LYS A 119 -4.00 -8.67 5.24
N VAL A 120 -2.86 -9.36 5.42
CA VAL A 120 -1.66 -8.81 6.08
C VAL A 120 -1.13 -7.60 5.32
N LEU A 121 -0.94 -7.70 4.01
CA LEU A 121 -0.50 -6.59 3.18
C LEU A 121 -1.48 -5.41 3.25
N ALA A 122 -2.77 -5.67 3.04
CA ALA A 122 -3.80 -4.64 3.10
C ALA A 122 -3.79 -3.94 4.47
N THR A 123 -3.71 -4.71 5.56
CA THR A 123 -3.67 -4.16 6.92
C THR A 123 -2.43 -3.31 7.14
N ALA A 124 -1.23 -3.80 6.79
CA ALA A 124 0.00 -3.03 6.92
C ALA A 124 -0.09 -1.69 6.15
N ASP A 125 -0.56 -1.73 4.91
CA ASP A 125 -0.72 -0.54 4.09
C ASP A 125 -1.79 0.42 4.65
N GLY A 126 -2.91 -0.10 5.16
CA GLY A 126 -3.94 0.69 5.86
C GLY A 126 -3.42 1.36 7.13
N MET A 127 -2.68 0.63 7.97
CA MET A 127 -2.07 1.17 9.17
C MET A 127 -1.07 2.28 8.86
N TRP A 128 -0.24 2.13 7.82
CA TRP A 128 0.69 3.18 7.42
C TRP A 128 -0.03 4.49 7.06
N HIS A 129 -1.14 4.40 6.31
CA HIS A 129 -1.92 5.59 5.96
C HIS A 129 -2.45 6.34 7.20
N LEU A 130 -2.75 5.62 8.29
CA LEU A 130 -3.35 6.18 9.50
C LEU A 130 -2.30 6.63 10.52
N GLN A 131 -1.26 5.83 10.76
CA GLN A 131 -0.27 6.04 11.82
C GLN A 131 0.88 6.98 11.41
N THR A 132 0.91 7.43 10.16
CA THR A 132 2.00 8.27 9.64
C THR A 132 1.52 9.63 9.15
N ASN A 133 2.47 10.45 8.71
CA ASN A 133 2.21 11.76 8.11
C ASN A 133 1.74 11.68 6.64
N PHE A 134 1.23 10.54 6.20
CA PHE A 134 0.73 10.32 4.84
C PHE A 134 -0.20 11.45 4.36
N PHE A 135 -1.30 11.70 5.08
CA PHE A 135 -2.32 12.68 4.66
C PHE A 135 -1.76 14.11 4.51
N PRO A 136 -1.00 14.67 5.49
CA PRO A 136 -0.30 15.93 5.29
C PRO A 136 0.65 15.94 4.08
N ILE A 137 1.40 14.86 3.86
CA ILE A 137 2.37 14.79 2.76
C ILE A 137 1.66 14.79 1.40
N ILE A 138 0.60 14.01 1.21
CA ILE A 138 -0.11 14.01 -0.06
C ILE A 138 -0.79 15.35 -0.34
N CYS A 139 -1.24 16.09 0.67
CA CYS A 139 -1.71 17.47 0.50
C CYS A 139 -0.57 18.36 -0.02
N TYR A 140 0.60 18.30 0.63
CA TYR A 140 1.79 19.07 0.22
C TYR A 140 2.23 18.73 -1.21
N MET A 141 2.14 17.46 -1.60
CA MET A 141 2.47 16.99 -2.95
C MET A 141 1.38 17.30 -3.99
N ASN A 142 0.28 17.97 -3.60
CA ASN A 142 -0.90 18.24 -4.42
C ASN A 142 -1.49 16.95 -5.03
N ARG A 143 -1.69 15.93 -4.17
CA ARG A 143 -2.20 14.61 -4.56
C ARG A 143 -3.55 14.29 -3.89
N PRO A 144 -4.42 13.50 -4.56
CA PRO A 144 -4.23 12.99 -5.92
C PRO A 144 -4.34 14.12 -6.96
N ASP A 145 -3.50 14.07 -7.99
CA ASP A 145 -3.36 15.09 -9.04
C ASP A 145 -4.53 15.09 -10.04
N THR A 146 -5.45 14.15 -9.90
CA THR A 146 -6.72 14.09 -10.64
C THR A 146 -7.81 14.97 -10.04
N ILE A 147 -7.55 15.58 -8.88
CA ILE A 147 -8.51 16.41 -8.14
C ILE A 147 -8.17 17.89 -8.32
N SER A 148 -9.20 18.71 -8.58
CA SER A 148 -9.04 20.11 -8.96
C SER A 148 -9.47 21.11 -7.89
N SER A 149 -10.15 20.65 -6.83
CA SER A 149 -10.63 21.50 -5.75
C SER A 149 -10.45 20.88 -4.37
N TYR A 150 -10.41 21.73 -3.35
CA TYR A 150 -10.36 21.27 -1.96
C TYR A 150 -11.58 20.44 -1.57
N LYS A 151 -12.78 20.78 -2.07
CA LYS A 151 -14.01 20.00 -1.78
C LYS A 151 -13.97 18.61 -2.39
N GLU A 152 -13.49 18.48 -3.62
CA GLU A 152 -13.24 17.16 -4.23
C GLU A 152 -12.19 16.38 -3.45
N TRP A 153 -11.13 17.06 -2.96
CA TRP A 153 -10.10 16.43 -2.14
C TRP A 153 -10.66 15.92 -0.81
N GLN A 154 -11.51 16.69 -0.13
CA GLN A 154 -12.19 16.27 1.09
C GLN A 154 -13.08 15.04 0.85
N ASN A 155 -13.84 15.02 -0.24
CA ASN A 155 -14.67 13.85 -0.59
C ASN A 155 -13.80 12.61 -0.86
N TRP A 156 -12.65 12.79 -1.52
CA TRP A 156 -11.69 11.70 -1.73
C TRP A 156 -11.07 11.23 -0.41
N PHE A 157 -10.69 12.17 0.47
CA PHE A 157 -10.17 11.88 1.79
C PHE A 157 -11.17 11.06 2.60
N GLU A 158 -12.42 11.49 2.69
CA GLU A 158 -13.49 10.79 3.40
C GLU A 158 -13.66 9.35 2.86
N GLY A 159 -13.73 9.18 1.54
CA GLY A 159 -13.81 7.85 0.94
C GLY A 159 -12.56 6.98 1.19
N LYS A 160 -11.37 7.57 1.16
CA LYS A 160 -10.11 6.85 1.38
C LYS A 160 -9.94 6.46 2.84
N ILE A 161 -10.16 7.36 3.78
CA ILE A 161 -9.94 7.08 5.20
C ILE A 161 -10.91 6.04 5.74
N GLU A 162 -12.18 6.07 5.30
CA GLU A 162 -13.14 5.02 5.64
C GLU A 162 -12.75 3.66 5.06
N ARG A 163 -12.19 3.64 3.84
CA ARG A 163 -11.69 2.40 3.22
C ARG A 163 -10.44 1.89 3.93
N ASP A 164 -9.49 2.77 4.25
CA ASP A 164 -8.24 2.39 4.88
C ASP A 164 -8.46 1.89 6.32
N PHE A 165 -9.41 2.46 7.08
CA PHE A 165 -9.77 1.96 8.42
C PHE A 165 -10.71 0.74 8.41
N GLY A 166 -11.75 0.76 7.58
CA GLY A 166 -12.83 -0.23 7.62
C GLY A 166 -12.48 -1.55 6.93
N PRO A 167 -12.60 -1.64 5.59
CA PRO A 167 -12.39 -2.87 4.83
C PRO A 167 -10.93 -3.27 4.60
N LYS A 168 -9.96 -2.39 4.87
CA LYS A 168 -8.54 -2.63 4.56
C LYS A 168 -7.72 -3.14 5.73
N ILE A 169 -8.09 -2.76 6.96
CA ILE A 169 -7.54 -3.37 8.18
C ILE A 169 -8.43 -4.55 8.53
N PHE A 170 -7.88 -5.76 8.42
CA PHE A 170 -8.67 -7.00 8.53
C PHE A 170 -8.74 -7.58 9.94
N PHE A 171 -7.83 -7.16 10.81
CA PHE A 171 -7.67 -7.71 12.15
C PHE A 171 -8.14 -6.69 13.18
N GLU A 172 -9.02 -7.11 14.10
CA GLU A 172 -9.69 -6.19 15.02
C GLU A 172 -8.71 -5.53 15.98
N ASP A 173 -7.72 -6.27 16.51
CA ASP A 173 -6.66 -5.71 17.35
C ASP A 173 -5.92 -4.56 16.67
N GLU A 174 -5.68 -4.67 15.35
CA GLU A 174 -4.99 -3.62 14.59
C GLU A 174 -5.92 -2.43 14.31
N LYS A 175 -7.24 -2.65 14.20
CA LYS A 175 -8.20 -1.55 14.13
C LYS A 175 -8.23 -0.77 15.43
N ASP A 176 -8.19 -1.47 16.56
CA ASP A 176 -8.14 -0.84 17.87
C ASP A 176 -6.84 -0.07 18.05
N GLU A 177 -5.69 -0.61 17.61
CA GLU A 177 -4.40 0.08 17.65
C GLU A 177 -4.43 1.43 16.92
N VAL A 178 -5.04 1.50 15.73
CA VAL A 178 -5.03 2.73 14.90
C VAL A 178 -6.27 3.61 15.08
N ARG A 179 -7.19 3.25 15.97
CA ARG A 179 -8.50 3.91 16.11
C ARG A 179 -8.35 5.39 16.43
N GLU A 180 -7.44 5.72 17.36
CA GLU A 180 -7.21 7.10 17.77
C GLU A 180 -6.63 7.94 16.62
N ASP A 181 -5.73 7.37 15.81
CA ASP A 181 -5.15 8.02 14.63
C ASP A 181 -6.21 8.28 13.55
N TYR A 182 -7.05 7.28 13.25
CA TYR A 182 -8.18 7.42 12.33
C TYR A 182 -9.12 8.55 12.75
N GLU A 183 -9.50 8.58 14.04
CA GLU A 183 -10.35 9.64 14.55
C GLU A 183 -9.67 11.01 14.48
N ALA A 184 -8.39 11.10 14.84
CA ALA A 184 -7.63 12.35 14.78
C ALA A 184 -7.57 12.89 13.34
N LEU A 185 -7.27 12.05 12.36
CA LEU A 185 -7.25 12.43 10.94
C LEU A 185 -8.62 12.91 10.46
N LYS A 186 -9.71 12.22 10.83
CA LYS A 186 -11.08 12.69 10.53
C LYS A 186 -11.39 14.03 11.18
N ARG A 187 -10.87 14.28 12.39
CA ARG A 187 -11.03 15.57 13.06
C ARG A 187 -10.32 16.70 12.33
N VAL A 188 -9.16 16.43 11.71
CA VAL A 188 -8.35 17.44 11.00
C VAL A 188 -8.84 17.69 9.59
N PHE A 189 -9.11 16.64 8.82
CA PHE A 189 -9.32 16.73 7.37
C PHE A 189 -10.77 16.55 6.91
N GLY A 190 -11.66 16.03 7.76
CA GLY A 190 -13.08 15.86 7.44
C GLY A 190 -13.80 17.21 7.26
N ASP A 191 -14.91 17.21 6.51
CA ASP A 191 -15.69 18.43 6.31
C ASP A 191 -16.33 18.90 7.63
N ARG A 192 -15.91 20.09 8.08
CA ARG A 192 -16.41 20.78 9.27
C ARG A 192 -16.97 22.15 8.97
N THR A 193 -17.22 22.45 7.70
CA THR A 193 -17.88 23.71 7.34
C THR A 193 -19.20 23.81 8.10
N LEU A 194 -19.47 24.98 8.67
CA LEU A 194 -20.72 25.25 9.36
C LEU A 194 -21.85 24.96 8.37
N LYS A 195 -22.69 23.98 8.67
CA LYS A 195 -23.93 23.77 7.92
C LYS A 195 -24.79 25.00 8.15
N SER A 196 -24.91 25.84 7.12
CA SER A 196 -25.82 26.98 7.08
C SER A 196 -27.26 26.54 7.21
#